data_AF-A0A6C1S1S8-F1
#
_entry.id   AF-A0A6C1S1S8-F1
#
_cell.length_a   1.000
_cell.length_b   1.000
_cell.length_c   1.000
_cell.angle_alpha   90.00
_cell.angle_beta   90.00
_cell.angle_gamma   90.00
#
_symmetry.space_group_name_H-M   'P 1'
#
loop_
_entity.id
_entity.type
_entity.pdbx_description
1 polymer ?
#
loop_
_entity_poly.entity_id
_entity_poly.type
_entity_poly.pdbx_seq_one_letter_code
_entity_poly.pdbx_strand_id
1 'polypeptide(L)'
;MMAGTVKYMSVLLLLLYLSSCGGGRSLPEPAEPAPDWVNRRPVIPGYYVGIGWARKTPNVHQYQQTARQNALADLAGGISVTISSSSVLHAFESNLGFREDFSATVEARTLEDLEGYETVGTWEDHESYWMYFRLSEARHREIVARRREDAKKLAAGHLEHALKARDDGHLRTSLVHLINSMEAIRNYLDDPLPSEFRGRQVQLGTEIFNELSATISQIEIEPETPVITVKTGNEIPSSLLRFRVTQFSGGPVPDFPLIATYTGRPIRNNRTRTARDGSAGFGIDVVRSIDATETFRVEADIESILEESTRDPVIRRLIRRFGSPGTEVTIRAEPPVIAIISEETNLGHPLIPGIIGESARKSLIASGYIAAGDTSQADYILRITASSTVTGETGSFTNSRVTGSLSLEHSGGRVIYRRDLEGFTGSHLSPESAGEEAFRQAARRTESSFSREIDEAIKKR
;
A
#
# COMPACT_ATOMS: atom_id res chain seq x y z
N MET A 1 6.91 25.40 -97.88
CA MET A 1 7.24 24.48 -98.99
C MET A 1 6.45 23.20 -98.77
N MET A 2 5.54 22.89 -99.71
CA MET A 2 4.83 21.61 -99.93
C MET A 2 4.08 20.99 -98.73
N ALA A 3 2.89 20.41 -98.82
CA ALA A 3 1.83 20.26 -99.82
C ALA A 3 0.66 19.74 -98.97
N GLY A 4 -0.56 20.27 -99.09
CA GLY A 4 -1.56 19.58 -99.88
C GLY A 4 -2.73 19.09 -99.00
N THR A 5 -3.93 19.52 -99.38
CA THR A 5 -5.20 18.78 -99.27
C THR A 5 -5.63 18.23 -97.91
N VAL A 6 -6.56 18.91 -97.22
CA VAL A 6 -7.83 18.31 -96.71
C VAL A 6 -8.83 19.47 -96.48
N LYS A 7 -9.67 19.77 -97.48
CA LYS A 7 -11.00 20.35 -97.26
C LYS A 7 -11.97 19.19 -97.47
N TYR A 8 -13.01 19.10 -96.65
CA TYR A 8 -13.99 18.00 -96.56
C TYR A 8 -13.60 16.81 -95.66
N MET A 9 -13.35 17.08 -94.38
CA MET A 9 -13.56 16.09 -93.30
C MET A 9 -14.03 16.78 -92.01
N SER A 10 -14.85 17.83 -92.14
CA SER A 10 -15.27 18.70 -91.04
C SER A 10 -16.60 18.30 -90.38
N VAL A 11 -17.08 17.06 -90.56
CA VAL A 11 -18.33 16.56 -89.95
C VAL A 11 -18.10 15.31 -89.07
N LEU A 12 -16.88 14.76 -89.03
CA LEU A 12 -16.57 13.55 -88.24
C LEU A 12 -15.74 13.80 -86.97
N LEU A 13 -15.66 15.05 -86.48
CA LEU A 13 -14.87 15.42 -85.31
C LEU A 13 -15.66 16.21 -84.25
N LEU A 14 -16.97 15.98 -84.17
CA LEU A 14 -17.85 16.47 -83.09
C LEU A 14 -18.69 15.33 -82.47
N LEU A 15 -18.21 14.07 -82.57
CA LEU A 15 -18.94 12.86 -82.17
C LEU A 15 -18.07 11.86 -81.38
N LEU A 16 -16.99 12.34 -80.74
CA LEU A 16 -16.07 11.52 -79.94
C LEU A 16 -15.83 12.07 -78.51
N TYR A 17 -16.77 12.86 -77.98
CA TYR A 17 -16.68 13.41 -76.62
C TYR A 17 -17.73 12.90 -75.63
N LEU A 18 -18.52 11.86 -75.94
CA LEU A 18 -19.55 11.35 -75.02
C LEU A 18 -19.60 9.82 -74.94
N SER A 19 -18.47 9.17 -74.66
CA SER A 19 -18.48 7.74 -74.32
C SER A 19 -17.35 7.43 -73.32
N SER A 20 -17.51 7.86 -72.07
CA SER A 20 -16.68 7.37 -70.96
C SER A 20 -17.57 7.02 -69.77
N CYS A 21 -17.75 5.71 -69.61
CA CYS A 21 -18.11 4.96 -68.40
C CYS A 21 -19.13 5.59 -67.45
N GLY A 22 -20.42 5.48 -67.81
CA GLY A 22 -21.46 5.34 -66.79
C GLY A 22 -21.29 3.97 -66.12
N GLY A 23 -20.78 3.98 -64.90
CA GLY A 23 -20.62 2.79 -64.07
C GLY A 23 -21.95 2.05 -63.93
N GLY A 24 -22.01 0.84 -64.50
CA GLY A 24 -22.96 -0.16 -64.06
C GLY A 24 -22.63 -0.49 -62.62
N ARG A 25 -23.33 0.14 -61.69
CA ARG A 25 -23.49 -0.38 -60.34
C ARG A 25 -23.99 -1.80 -60.51
N SER A 26 -23.14 -2.79 -60.23
CA SER A 26 -23.62 -4.13 -59.94
C SER A 26 -24.70 -3.95 -58.87
N LEU A 27 -25.94 -4.26 -59.24
CA LEU A 27 -27.03 -4.37 -58.28
C LEU A 27 -26.50 -5.24 -57.12
N PRO A 28 -26.65 -4.81 -55.86
CA PRO A 28 -26.24 -5.65 -54.75
C PRO A 28 -26.98 -6.98 -54.91
N GLU A 29 -26.23 -8.08 -54.86
CA GLU A 29 -26.77 -9.42 -54.74
C GLU A 29 -27.86 -9.39 -53.65
N PRO A 30 -29.06 -9.97 -53.86
CA PRO A 30 -30.11 -9.91 -52.86
C PRO A 30 -29.57 -10.54 -51.58
N ALA A 31 -29.48 -9.75 -50.50
CA ALA A 31 -29.20 -10.31 -49.19
C ALA A 31 -30.17 -11.48 -48.96
N GLU A 32 -29.64 -12.65 -48.59
CA GLU A 32 -30.49 -13.80 -48.31
C GLU A 32 -31.62 -13.39 -47.36
N PRO A 33 -32.88 -13.79 -47.62
CA PRO A 33 -34.00 -13.35 -46.80
C PRO A 33 -33.72 -13.67 -45.33
N ALA A 34 -33.99 -12.69 -44.46
CA ALA A 34 -33.68 -12.79 -43.03
C ALA A 34 -34.33 -14.06 -42.43
N PRO A 35 -33.54 -14.95 -41.79
CA PRO A 35 -34.08 -16.08 -41.06
C PRO A 35 -35.02 -15.63 -39.95
N ASP A 36 -36.00 -16.48 -39.62
CA ASP A 36 -37.01 -16.17 -38.59
C ASP A 36 -36.40 -15.73 -37.25
N TRP A 37 -35.25 -16.31 -36.87
CA TRP A 37 -34.57 -16.01 -35.61
C TRP A 37 -34.00 -14.59 -35.52
N VAL A 38 -33.79 -13.90 -36.65
CA VAL A 38 -33.36 -12.49 -36.68
C VAL A 38 -34.49 -11.57 -36.24
N ASN A 39 -35.72 -11.89 -36.65
CA ASN A 39 -36.91 -11.07 -36.35
C ASN A 39 -37.60 -11.48 -35.05
N ARG A 40 -37.48 -12.75 -34.65
CA ARG A 40 -38.15 -13.30 -33.47
C ARG A 40 -37.24 -14.27 -32.73
N ARG A 41 -36.94 -13.95 -31.46
CA ARG A 41 -36.15 -14.83 -30.59
C ARG A 41 -36.78 -16.23 -30.49
N PRO A 42 -36.06 -17.30 -30.87
CA PRO A 42 -36.53 -18.67 -30.71
C PRO A 42 -36.71 -19.04 -29.24
N VAL A 43 -37.77 -19.77 -28.92
CA VAL A 43 -37.96 -20.41 -27.61
C VAL A 43 -37.80 -21.91 -27.81
N ILE A 44 -36.64 -22.44 -27.41
CA ILE A 44 -36.31 -23.86 -27.56
C ILE A 44 -36.24 -24.47 -26.16
N PRO A 45 -37.18 -25.36 -25.78
CA PRO A 45 -37.14 -26.00 -24.48
C PRO A 45 -35.81 -26.72 -24.23
N GLY A 46 -35.18 -26.47 -23.08
CA GLY A 46 -33.91 -27.10 -22.70
C GLY A 46 -32.67 -26.45 -23.31
N TYR A 47 -32.80 -25.27 -23.93
CA TYR A 47 -31.68 -24.51 -24.48
C TYR A 47 -31.74 -23.04 -24.09
N TYR A 48 -30.60 -22.52 -23.64
CA TYR A 48 -30.35 -21.08 -23.64
C TYR A 48 -30.07 -20.62 -25.08
N VAL A 49 -30.53 -19.42 -25.41
CA VAL A 49 -30.39 -18.81 -26.74
C VAL A 49 -29.70 -17.46 -26.59
N GLY A 50 -28.66 -17.25 -27.38
CA GLY A 50 -27.95 -15.98 -27.45
C GLY A 50 -27.96 -15.45 -28.88
N ILE A 51 -28.49 -14.26 -29.09
CA ILE A 51 -28.50 -13.60 -30.40
C ILE A 51 -27.83 -12.24 -30.25
N GLY A 52 -26.84 -11.98 -31.08
CA GLY A 52 -26.09 -10.74 -31.06
C GLY A 52 -25.78 -10.27 -32.47
N TRP A 53 -25.65 -8.96 -32.60
CA TRP A 53 -25.34 -8.32 -33.88
C TRP A 53 -24.34 -7.19 -33.71
N ALA A 54 -23.70 -6.82 -34.81
CA ALA A 54 -22.86 -5.64 -34.90
C ALA A 54 -22.99 -5.00 -36.28
N ARG A 55 -22.82 -3.69 -36.34
CA ARG A 55 -22.73 -2.98 -37.63
C ARG A 55 -21.47 -3.39 -38.37
N LYS A 56 -21.59 -3.60 -39.67
CA LYS A 56 -20.45 -3.85 -40.55
C LYS A 56 -19.53 -2.64 -40.57
N THR A 57 -18.25 -2.91 -40.39
CA THR A 57 -17.16 -1.96 -40.55
C THR A 57 -16.21 -2.48 -41.64
N PRO A 58 -15.28 -1.66 -42.17
CA PRO A 58 -14.29 -2.15 -43.13
C PRO A 58 -13.42 -3.31 -42.61
N ASN A 59 -13.34 -3.48 -41.28
CA ASN A 59 -12.61 -4.58 -40.65
C ASN A 59 -13.56 -5.75 -40.32
N VAL A 60 -13.54 -6.77 -41.19
CA VAL A 60 -14.35 -7.98 -41.08
C VAL A 60 -14.22 -8.67 -39.73
N HIS A 61 -12.99 -8.85 -39.25
CA HIS A 61 -12.74 -9.51 -37.99
C HIS A 61 -13.31 -8.74 -36.80
N GLN A 62 -13.29 -7.40 -36.85
CA GLN A 62 -13.77 -6.57 -35.75
C GLN A 62 -15.28 -6.73 -35.55
N TYR A 63 -16.09 -6.51 -36.59
CA TYR A 63 -17.55 -6.55 -36.41
C TYR A 63 -18.04 -7.99 -36.15
N GLN A 64 -17.41 -9.01 -36.73
CA GLN A 64 -17.74 -10.41 -36.43
C GLN A 64 -17.43 -10.75 -34.97
N GLN A 65 -16.30 -10.28 -34.45
CA GLN A 65 -15.95 -10.47 -33.04
C GLN A 65 -16.91 -9.72 -32.11
N THR A 66 -17.34 -8.51 -32.47
CA THR A 66 -18.34 -7.76 -31.70
C THR A 66 -19.70 -8.46 -31.71
N ALA A 67 -20.17 -8.95 -32.87
CA ALA A 67 -21.43 -9.70 -32.94
C ALA A 67 -21.37 -11.00 -32.11
N ARG A 68 -20.22 -11.70 -32.14
CA ARG A 68 -19.94 -12.86 -31.29
C ARG A 68 -20.03 -12.50 -29.81
N GLN A 69 -19.34 -11.44 -29.38
CA GLN A 69 -19.36 -10.99 -27.98
C GLN A 69 -20.77 -10.61 -27.52
N ASN A 70 -21.52 -9.90 -28.36
CA ASN A 70 -22.91 -9.55 -28.08
C ASN A 70 -23.81 -10.79 -27.97
N ALA A 71 -23.61 -11.80 -28.83
CA ALA A 71 -24.38 -13.03 -28.79
C ALA A 71 -24.06 -13.88 -27.55
N LEU A 72 -22.79 -13.91 -27.11
CA LEU A 72 -22.38 -14.54 -25.85
C LEU A 72 -22.92 -13.80 -24.64
N ALA A 73 -22.95 -12.46 -24.66
CA ALA A 73 -23.54 -11.65 -23.60
C ALA A 73 -25.05 -11.88 -23.47
N ASP A 74 -25.78 -11.94 -24.59
CA ASP A 74 -27.21 -12.30 -24.59
C ASP A 74 -27.44 -13.73 -24.07
N LEU A 75 -26.57 -14.68 -24.46
CA LEU A 75 -26.61 -16.05 -23.95
C LEU A 75 -26.40 -16.09 -22.43
N ALA A 76 -25.37 -15.39 -21.93
CA ALA A 76 -25.03 -15.31 -20.52
C ALA A 76 -26.15 -14.65 -19.69
N GLY A 77 -26.77 -13.58 -20.20
CA GLY A 77 -27.90 -12.91 -19.54
C GLY A 77 -29.14 -13.79 -19.39
N GLY A 78 -29.25 -14.87 -20.16
CA GLY A 78 -30.28 -15.90 -20.01
C GLY A 78 -30.02 -16.90 -18.87
N ILE A 79 -28.82 -16.92 -18.30
CA ILE A 79 -28.41 -17.83 -17.23
C ILE A 79 -28.62 -17.12 -15.89
N SER A 80 -29.55 -17.62 -15.06
CA SER A 80 -29.84 -17.04 -13.75
C SER A 80 -28.74 -17.37 -12.73
N VAL A 81 -28.15 -16.34 -12.11
CA VAL A 81 -27.22 -16.47 -10.97
C VAL A 81 -28.00 -16.13 -9.68
N THR A 82 -28.01 -17.03 -8.71
CA THR A 82 -28.67 -16.81 -7.42
C THR A 82 -27.72 -17.14 -6.28
N ILE A 83 -27.46 -16.16 -5.41
CA ILE A 83 -26.63 -16.35 -4.22
C ILE A 83 -27.41 -17.12 -3.16
N SER A 84 -26.86 -18.26 -2.71
CA SER A 84 -27.47 -19.10 -1.67
C SER A 84 -27.26 -18.54 -0.26
N SER A 85 -28.23 -18.77 0.63
CA SER A 85 -28.12 -18.47 2.07
C SER A 85 -27.18 -19.40 2.85
N SER A 86 -26.65 -20.45 2.21
CA SER A 86 -25.66 -21.34 2.85
C SER A 86 -24.28 -21.23 2.21
N SER A 87 -24.08 -20.17 1.44
CA SER A 87 -22.84 -19.84 0.78
C SER A 87 -21.86 -19.14 1.72
N VAL A 88 -20.59 -19.09 1.33
CA VAL A 88 -19.57 -18.32 2.04
C VAL A 88 -20.05 -16.89 2.16
N LEU A 89 -20.44 -16.27 1.05
CA LEU A 89 -20.82 -14.85 0.98
C LEU A 89 -22.02 -14.47 1.86
N HIS A 90 -22.96 -15.38 2.08
CA HIS A 90 -24.08 -15.11 2.99
C HIS A 90 -23.63 -14.99 4.46
N ALA A 91 -22.58 -15.70 4.87
CA ALA A 91 -21.98 -15.50 6.19
C ALA A 91 -21.39 -14.08 6.38
N PHE A 92 -21.27 -13.27 5.31
CA PHE A 92 -20.72 -11.90 5.31
C PHE A 92 -21.78 -10.80 5.18
N GLU A 93 -23.06 -11.11 5.45
CA GLU A 93 -24.26 -10.28 5.19
C GLU A 93 -24.25 -8.81 5.64
N SER A 94 -23.27 -8.35 6.43
CA SER A 94 -23.22 -6.98 6.95
C SER A 94 -22.87 -5.88 5.93
N ASN A 95 -22.60 -6.19 4.66
CA ASN A 95 -22.19 -5.18 3.67
C ASN A 95 -22.86 -5.37 2.31
N LEU A 96 -23.95 -4.62 2.07
CA LEU A 96 -24.76 -4.66 0.84
C LEU A 96 -23.92 -4.44 -0.43
N GLY A 97 -22.92 -3.56 -0.41
CA GLY A 97 -22.08 -3.27 -1.58
C GLY A 97 -21.20 -4.44 -2.02
N PHE A 98 -20.85 -5.36 -1.11
CA PHE A 98 -20.06 -6.54 -1.46
C PHE A 98 -20.85 -7.56 -2.27
N ARG A 99 -22.16 -7.69 -2.02
CA ARG A 99 -23.02 -8.60 -2.78
C ARG A 99 -23.15 -8.15 -4.24
N GLU A 100 -23.32 -6.85 -4.46
CA GLU A 100 -23.45 -6.27 -5.81
C GLU A 100 -22.15 -6.41 -6.62
N ASP A 101 -21.00 -6.05 -6.02
CA ASP A 101 -19.67 -6.22 -6.64
C ASP A 101 -19.43 -7.69 -7.04
N PHE A 102 -19.80 -8.62 -6.16
CA PHE A 102 -19.60 -10.04 -6.41
C PHE A 102 -20.54 -10.57 -7.49
N SER A 103 -21.83 -10.24 -7.47
CA SER A 103 -22.77 -10.64 -8.52
C SER A 103 -22.31 -10.18 -9.89
N ALA A 104 -21.86 -8.92 -10.03
CA ALA A 104 -21.31 -8.41 -11.28
C ALA A 104 -20.04 -9.17 -11.72
N THR A 105 -19.22 -9.59 -10.76
CA THR A 105 -18.03 -10.42 -11.02
C THR A 105 -18.42 -11.81 -11.52
N VAL A 106 -19.44 -12.45 -10.93
CA VAL A 106 -19.94 -13.76 -11.37
C VAL A 106 -20.54 -13.69 -12.76
N GLU A 107 -21.33 -12.65 -13.06
CA GLU A 107 -21.87 -12.44 -14.41
C GLU A 107 -20.75 -12.27 -15.45
N ALA A 108 -19.72 -11.46 -15.15
CA ALA A 108 -18.57 -11.29 -16.02
C ALA A 108 -17.79 -12.62 -16.23
N ARG A 109 -17.58 -13.41 -15.16
CA ARG A 109 -16.94 -14.73 -15.27
C ARG A 109 -17.79 -15.73 -16.03
N THR A 110 -19.11 -15.71 -15.87
CA THR A 110 -20.03 -16.57 -16.61
C THR A 110 -19.84 -16.35 -18.11
N LEU A 111 -19.69 -15.10 -18.54
CA LEU A 111 -19.40 -14.76 -19.93
C LEU A 111 -18.05 -15.33 -20.42
N GLU A 112 -17.00 -15.27 -19.60
CA GLU A 112 -15.66 -15.81 -19.91
C GLU A 112 -15.65 -17.35 -19.99
N ASP A 113 -16.39 -18.00 -19.08
CA ASP A 113 -16.36 -19.45 -18.86
C ASP A 113 -17.43 -20.22 -19.68
N LEU A 114 -18.20 -19.53 -20.52
CA LEU A 114 -19.22 -20.12 -21.39
C LEU A 114 -18.61 -21.18 -22.30
N GLU A 115 -19.02 -22.43 -22.11
CA GLU A 115 -18.58 -23.58 -22.89
C GLU A 115 -19.75 -24.45 -23.34
N GLY A 116 -19.52 -25.23 -24.39
CA GLY A 116 -20.53 -26.15 -24.93
C GLY A 116 -21.66 -25.46 -25.69
N TYR A 117 -21.51 -24.18 -26.03
CA TYR A 117 -22.42 -23.48 -26.93
C TYR A 117 -22.14 -23.86 -28.38
N GLU A 118 -23.19 -23.85 -29.20
CA GLU A 118 -23.16 -24.20 -30.60
C GLU A 118 -23.56 -23.00 -31.45
N THR A 119 -22.88 -22.80 -32.58
CA THR A 119 -23.32 -21.85 -33.60
C THR A 119 -24.46 -22.45 -34.39
N VAL A 120 -25.66 -21.89 -34.22
CA VAL A 120 -26.85 -22.34 -34.95
C VAL A 120 -26.94 -21.66 -36.31
N GLY A 121 -26.54 -20.39 -36.39
CA GLY A 121 -26.54 -19.66 -37.63
C GLY A 121 -25.81 -18.32 -37.55
N THR A 122 -25.46 -17.83 -38.73
CA THR A 122 -24.98 -16.47 -38.96
C THR A 122 -25.80 -15.88 -40.10
N TRP A 123 -26.14 -14.61 -40.00
CA TRP A 123 -26.86 -13.92 -41.07
C TRP A 123 -26.35 -12.50 -41.20
N GLU A 124 -26.39 -11.93 -42.39
CA GLU A 124 -25.94 -10.58 -42.61
C GLU A 124 -26.77 -9.86 -43.68
N ASP A 125 -26.97 -8.56 -43.48
CA ASP A 125 -27.53 -7.65 -44.48
C ASP A 125 -26.46 -6.64 -44.92
N HIS A 126 -26.86 -5.55 -45.58
CA HIS A 126 -25.92 -4.52 -46.02
C HIS A 126 -25.26 -3.73 -44.87
N GLU A 127 -25.89 -3.67 -43.69
CA GLU A 127 -25.47 -2.83 -42.57
C GLU A 127 -24.98 -3.63 -41.36
N SER A 128 -25.44 -4.86 -41.16
CA SER A 128 -25.29 -5.61 -39.91
C SER A 128 -24.91 -7.07 -40.14
N TYR A 129 -24.18 -7.61 -39.17
CA TYR A 129 -23.81 -9.02 -39.07
C TYR A 129 -24.38 -9.59 -37.77
N TRP A 130 -25.08 -10.71 -37.87
CA TRP A 130 -25.80 -11.38 -36.80
C TRP A 130 -25.23 -12.76 -36.53
N MET A 131 -25.19 -13.14 -35.26
CA MET A 131 -24.82 -14.47 -34.80
C MET A 131 -25.88 -15.04 -33.86
N TYR A 132 -26.15 -16.32 -34.01
CA TYR A 132 -27.06 -17.08 -33.16
C TYR A 132 -26.34 -18.27 -32.53
N PHE A 133 -26.24 -18.25 -31.20
CA PHE A 133 -25.77 -19.35 -30.37
C PHE A 133 -26.91 -20.02 -29.62
N ARG A 134 -26.77 -21.33 -29.40
CA ARG A 134 -27.56 -22.07 -28.41
C ARG A 134 -26.67 -22.83 -27.46
N LEU A 135 -27.12 -23.05 -26.24
CA LEU A 135 -26.44 -23.86 -25.24
C LEU A 135 -27.45 -24.79 -24.59
N SER A 136 -27.19 -26.10 -24.63
CA SER A 136 -28.05 -27.07 -23.95
C SER A 136 -27.97 -26.86 -22.43
N GLU A 137 -29.12 -26.66 -21.78
CA GLU A 137 -29.22 -26.52 -20.32
C GLU A 137 -28.68 -27.76 -19.59
N ALA A 138 -28.92 -28.96 -20.13
CA ALA A 138 -28.42 -30.20 -19.55
C ALA A 138 -26.89 -30.29 -19.64
N ARG A 139 -26.33 -29.96 -20.81
CA ARG A 139 -24.88 -29.98 -21.01
C ARG A 139 -24.16 -28.93 -20.17
N HIS A 140 -24.72 -27.73 -20.11
CA HIS A 140 -24.20 -26.66 -19.27
C HIS A 140 -24.16 -27.08 -17.80
N ARG A 141 -25.28 -27.61 -17.27
CA ARG A 141 -25.33 -28.13 -15.89
C ARG A 141 -24.32 -29.23 -15.63
N GLU A 142 -24.11 -30.15 -16.57
CA GLU A 142 -23.10 -31.21 -16.44
C GLU A 142 -21.67 -30.65 -16.36
N ILE A 143 -21.32 -29.69 -17.22
CA ILE A 143 -20.01 -29.04 -17.24
C ILE A 143 -19.78 -28.27 -15.92
N VAL A 144 -20.75 -27.47 -15.51
CA VAL A 144 -20.69 -26.70 -14.25
C VAL A 144 -20.56 -27.62 -13.05
N ALA A 145 -21.37 -28.69 -12.98
CA ALA A 145 -21.32 -29.65 -11.89
C ALA A 145 -19.96 -30.37 -11.80
N ARG A 146 -19.38 -30.74 -12.95
CA ARG A 146 -18.05 -31.37 -13.01
C ARG A 146 -16.96 -30.44 -12.51
N ARG A 147 -16.91 -29.20 -13.02
CA ARG A 147 -15.92 -28.20 -12.59
C ARG A 147 -16.05 -27.89 -11.10
N ARG A 148 -17.28 -27.78 -10.61
CA ARG A 148 -17.56 -27.56 -9.19
C ARG A 148 -17.05 -28.72 -8.33
N GLU A 149 -17.22 -29.96 -8.77
CA GLU A 149 -16.70 -31.13 -8.06
C GLU A 149 -15.17 -31.19 -8.08
N ASP A 150 -14.54 -30.84 -9.20
CA ASP A 150 -13.07 -30.76 -9.30
C ASP A 150 -12.50 -29.65 -8.40
N ALA A 151 -13.15 -28.48 -8.36
CA ALA A 151 -12.83 -27.39 -7.46
C ALA A 151 -12.94 -27.79 -5.98
N LYS A 152 -14.03 -28.49 -5.61
CA LYS A 152 -14.22 -29.02 -4.25
C LYS A 152 -13.10 -29.98 -3.86
N LYS A 153 -12.72 -30.91 -4.74
CA LYS A 153 -11.62 -31.85 -4.48
C LYS A 153 -10.28 -31.15 -4.28
N LEU A 154 -9.96 -30.19 -5.14
CA LEU A 154 -8.73 -29.40 -5.02
C LEU A 154 -8.70 -28.60 -3.71
N ALA A 155 -9.81 -27.93 -3.38
CA ALA A 155 -9.94 -27.20 -2.14
C ALA A 155 -9.82 -28.10 -0.90
N ALA A 156 -10.47 -29.26 -0.89
CA ALA A 156 -10.36 -30.24 0.19
C ALA A 156 -8.93 -30.75 0.37
N GLY A 157 -8.18 -30.96 -0.72
CA GLY A 157 -6.77 -31.32 -0.65
C GLY A 157 -5.93 -30.23 0.02
N HIS A 158 -6.11 -28.97 -0.37
CA HIS A 158 -5.44 -27.84 0.28
C HIS A 158 -5.85 -27.68 1.76
N LEU A 159 -7.12 -27.86 2.09
CA LEU A 159 -7.61 -27.82 3.47
C LEU A 159 -6.92 -28.89 4.34
N GLU A 160 -6.80 -30.12 3.85
CA GLU A 160 -6.11 -31.19 4.57
C GLU A 160 -4.63 -30.86 4.81
N HIS A 161 -3.94 -30.32 3.80
CA HIS A 161 -2.56 -29.85 3.95
C HIS A 161 -2.42 -28.71 4.96
N ALA A 162 -3.38 -27.79 4.98
CA ALA A 162 -3.38 -26.69 5.94
C ALA A 162 -3.53 -27.19 7.38
N LEU A 163 -4.50 -28.07 7.63
CA LEU A 163 -4.74 -28.61 8.97
C LEU A 163 -3.51 -29.36 9.48
N LYS A 164 -2.89 -30.19 8.63
CA LYS A 164 -1.63 -30.86 8.97
C LYS A 164 -0.51 -29.86 9.29
N ALA A 165 -0.32 -28.84 8.45
CA ALA A 165 0.72 -27.83 8.68
C ALA A 165 0.50 -27.06 9.98
N ARG A 166 -0.76 -26.77 10.34
CA ARG A 166 -1.13 -26.13 11.61
C ARG A 166 -0.79 -27.02 12.80
N ASP A 167 -1.15 -28.30 12.72
CA ASP A 167 -0.89 -29.27 13.80
C ASP A 167 0.64 -29.47 13.99
N ASP A 168 1.42 -29.32 12.91
CA ASP A 168 2.88 -29.35 12.93
C ASP A 168 3.53 -28.00 13.37
N GLY A 169 2.74 -26.97 13.74
CA GLY A 169 3.23 -25.65 14.16
C GLY A 169 3.63 -24.69 13.04
N HIS A 170 3.45 -25.08 11.77
CA HIS A 170 3.79 -24.28 10.59
C HIS A 170 2.62 -23.39 10.15
N LEU A 171 2.26 -22.41 11.01
CA LEU A 171 1.07 -21.58 10.81
C LEU A 171 1.09 -20.79 9.49
N ARG A 172 2.25 -20.27 9.05
CA ARG A 172 2.35 -19.58 7.74
C ARG A 172 1.95 -20.51 6.60
N THR A 173 2.50 -21.73 6.58
CA THR A 173 2.19 -22.75 5.56
C THR A 173 0.72 -23.15 5.60
N SER A 174 0.14 -23.27 6.81
CA SER A 174 -1.29 -23.50 6.97
C SER A 174 -2.12 -22.40 6.32
N LEU A 175 -1.84 -21.13 6.63
CA LEU A 175 -2.54 -19.98 6.05
C LEU A 175 -2.43 -19.94 4.52
N VAL A 176 -1.24 -20.18 3.95
CA VAL A 176 -1.05 -20.27 2.50
C VAL A 176 -1.97 -21.34 1.89
N HIS A 177 -2.01 -22.54 2.49
CA HIS A 177 -2.88 -23.61 2.01
C HIS A 177 -4.37 -23.30 2.17
N LEU A 178 -4.79 -22.63 3.25
CA LEU A 178 -6.19 -22.21 3.40
C LEU A 178 -6.57 -21.14 2.36
N ILE A 179 -5.68 -20.20 2.06
CA ILE A 179 -5.90 -19.22 0.99
C ILE A 179 -6.02 -19.94 -0.35
N ASN A 180 -5.13 -20.88 -0.66
CA ASN A 180 -5.20 -21.69 -1.88
C ASN A 180 -6.47 -22.56 -1.95
N SER A 181 -6.95 -23.04 -0.81
CA SER A 181 -8.21 -23.76 -0.70
C SER A 181 -9.40 -22.86 -1.07
N MET A 182 -9.41 -21.61 -0.58
CA MET A 182 -10.41 -20.62 -0.95
C MET A 182 -10.32 -20.23 -2.43
N GLU A 183 -9.10 -20.08 -2.97
CA GLU A 183 -8.85 -19.80 -4.39
C GLU A 183 -9.41 -20.87 -5.32
N ALA A 184 -9.33 -22.13 -4.92
CA ALA A 184 -9.84 -23.25 -5.71
C ALA A 184 -11.38 -23.18 -5.87
N ILE A 185 -12.10 -22.64 -4.89
CA ILE A 185 -13.57 -22.49 -4.91
C ILE A 185 -14.02 -21.04 -5.19
N ARG A 186 -13.12 -20.14 -5.61
CA ARG A 186 -13.42 -18.71 -5.80
C ARG A 186 -14.62 -18.42 -6.71
N ASN A 187 -14.90 -19.31 -7.67
CA ASN A 187 -16.01 -19.20 -8.62
C ASN A 187 -17.36 -19.70 -8.06
N TYR A 188 -17.37 -20.25 -6.85
CA TYR A 188 -18.52 -20.91 -6.24
C TYR A 188 -18.73 -20.45 -4.80
N LEU A 189 -18.26 -19.24 -4.45
CA LEU A 189 -18.37 -18.70 -3.09
C LEU A 189 -19.82 -18.34 -2.72
N ASP A 190 -20.68 -18.12 -3.72
CA ASP A 190 -22.12 -17.87 -3.65
C ASP A 190 -22.97 -19.15 -3.63
N ASP A 191 -22.35 -20.30 -3.91
CA ASP A 191 -22.98 -21.61 -3.94
C ASP A 191 -22.82 -22.34 -2.59
N PRO A 192 -23.78 -23.21 -2.21
CA PRO A 192 -23.56 -24.15 -1.12
C PRO A 192 -22.55 -25.21 -1.56
N LEU A 193 -21.55 -25.55 -0.76
CA LEU A 193 -20.53 -26.54 -1.18
C LEU A 193 -20.54 -27.78 -0.27
N PRO A 194 -21.64 -28.57 -0.26
CA PRO A 194 -21.73 -29.76 0.58
C PRO A 194 -20.68 -30.76 0.16
N SER A 195 -19.85 -31.17 1.11
CA SER A 195 -18.72 -32.06 0.89
C SER A 195 -18.58 -32.98 2.09
N GLU A 196 -18.13 -34.20 1.83
CA GLU A 196 -17.66 -35.08 2.89
C GLU A 196 -16.19 -34.75 3.17
N PHE A 197 -15.89 -34.32 4.40
CA PHE A 197 -14.52 -34.04 4.83
C PHE A 197 -14.27 -34.67 6.20
N ARG A 198 -13.23 -35.52 6.29
CA ARG A 198 -12.88 -36.30 7.49
C ARG A 198 -14.09 -37.06 8.10
N GLY A 199 -14.91 -37.66 7.24
CA GLY A 199 -16.10 -38.44 7.63
C GLY A 199 -17.30 -37.62 8.11
N ARG A 200 -17.27 -36.29 7.99
CA ARG A 200 -18.38 -35.39 8.31
C ARG A 200 -18.89 -34.69 7.05
N GLN A 201 -20.21 -34.46 6.98
CA GLN A 201 -20.79 -33.58 5.97
C GLN A 201 -20.59 -32.12 6.41
N VAL A 202 -19.94 -31.34 5.57
CA VAL A 202 -19.61 -29.93 5.83
C VAL A 202 -19.98 -29.05 4.63
N GLN A 203 -20.21 -27.77 4.89
CA GLN A 203 -20.19 -26.76 3.82
C GLN A 203 -18.75 -26.29 3.64
N LEU A 204 -18.09 -26.79 2.59
CA LEU A 204 -16.64 -26.71 2.42
C LEU A 204 -16.11 -25.27 2.48
N GLY A 205 -16.77 -24.33 1.80
CA GLY A 205 -16.33 -22.93 1.81
C GLY A 205 -16.40 -22.30 3.21
N THR A 206 -17.46 -22.59 3.98
CA THR A 206 -17.61 -22.12 5.36
C THR A 206 -16.58 -22.78 6.27
N GLU A 207 -16.30 -24.07 6.09
CA GLU A 207 -15.25 -24.78 6.85
C GLU A 207 -13.88 -24.14 6.61
N ILE A 208 -13.49 -23.90 5.36
CA ILE A 208 -12.20 -23.26 5.02
C ILE A 208 -12.10 -21.88 5.66
N PHE A 209 -13.17 -21.08 5.60
CA PHE A 209 -13.20 -19.75 6.20
C PHE A 209 -13.05 -19.80 7.74
N ASN A 210 -13.76 -20.72 8.40
CA ASN A 210 -13.66 -20.92 9.83
C ASN A 210 -12.25 -21.36 10.24
N GLU A 211 -11.64 -22.26 9.48
CA GLU A 211 -10.26 -22.72 9.72
C GLU A 211 -9.23 -21.61 9.48
N LEU A 212 -9.47 -20.71 8.52
CA LEU A 212 -8.68 -19.47 8.33
C LEU A 212 -8.73 -18.59 9.58
N SER A 213 -9.93 -18.27 10.04
CA SER A 213 -10.15 -17.49 11.27
C SER A 213 -9.49 -18.15 12.48
N ALA A 214 -9.72 -19.45 12.66
CA ALA A 214 -9.16 -20.22 13.76
C ALA A 214 -7.63 -20.23 13.73
N THR A 215 -7.03 -20.41 12.55
CA THR A 215 -5.56 -20.41 12.40
C THR A 215 -4.96 -19.04 12.69
N ILE A 216 -5.60 -17.94 12.28
CA ILE A 216 -5.15 -16.59 12.64
C ILE A 216 -5.25 -16.37 14.15
N SER A 217 -6.35 -16.80 14.77
CA SER A 217 -6.57 -16.66 16.23
C SER A 217 -5.61 -17.48 17.09
N GLN A 218 -4.92 -18.47 16.50
CA GLN A 218 -3.92 -19.26 17.21
C GLN A 218 -2.58 -18.55 17.33
N ILE A 219 -2.36 -17.42 16.64
CA ILE A 219 -1.09 -16.70 16.70
C ILE A 219 -1.09 -15.80 17.94
N GLU A 220 -0.18 -16.06 18.86
CA GLU A 220 0.10 -15.22 20.02
C GLU A 220 1.44 -14.51 19.81
N ILE A 221 1.46 -13.20 20.04
CA ILE A 221 2.67 -12.38 19.95
C ILE A 221 2.84 -11.69 21.29
N GLU A 222 3.93 -11.98 21.99
CA GLU A 222 4.23 -11.40 23.29
C GLU A 222 5.59 -10.67 23.27
N PRO A 223 5.68 -9.45 23.80
CA PRO A 223 6.96 -8.79 23.97
C PRO A 223 7.72 -9.40 25.14
N GLU A 224 9.02 -9.64 24.98
CA GLU A 224 9.88 -10.06 26.10
C GLU A 224 10.08 -8.93 27.12
N THR A 225 9.94 -7.67 26.67
CA THR A 225 10.02 -6.48 27.52
C THR A 225 8.89 -5.51 27.13
N PRO A 226 7.80 -5.43 27.92
CA PRO A 226 6.61 -4.64 27.56
C PRO A 226 6.81 -3.13 27.73
N VAL A 227 7.82 -2.71 28.49
CA VAL A 227 8.16 -1.30 28.69
C VAL A 227 9.66 -1.12 28.53
N ILE A 228 10.08 -0.28 27.60
CA ILE A 228 11.48 0.05 27.34
C ILE A 228 11.70 1.53 27.66
N THR A 229 12.66 1.81 28.54
CA THR A 229 13.08 3.18 28.84
C THR A 229 14.37 3.49 28.11
N VAL A 230 14.41 4.62 27.41
CA VAL A 230 15.53 5.03 26.56
C VAL A 230 15.63 6.53 26.51
N LYS A 231 16.85 7.07 26.52
CA LYS A 231 17.07 8.51 26.37
C LYS A 231 16.92 8.93 24.91
N THR A 232 16.28 10.07 24.67
CA THR A 232 16.18 10.65 23.32
C THR A 232 17.57 10.87 22.73
N GLY A 233 17.76 10.47 21.47
CA GLY A 233 19.06 10.45 20.78
C GLY A 233 19.78 9.10 20.83
N ASN A 234 19.32 8.13 21.63
CA ASN A 234 19.89 6.78 21.67
C ASN A 234 19.10 5.80 20.78
N GLU A 235 19.78 4.71 20.40
CA GLU A 235 19.19 3.58 19.70
C GLU A 235 18.42 2.65 20.66
N ILE A 236 17.45 1.91 20.13
CA ILE A 236 16.90 0.71 20.75
C ILE A 236 17.35 -0.49 19.91
N PRO A 237 18.33 -1.28 20.37
CA PRO A 237 18.79 -2.44 19.62
C PRO A 237 17.71 -3.54 19.59
N SER A 238 17.80 -4.41 18.58
CA SER A 238 16.89 -5.55 18.42
C SER A 238 16.94 -6.55 19.55
N SER A 239 17.96 -6.50 20.40
CA SER A 239 18.08 -7.32 21.61
C SER A 239 17.16 -6.89 22.75
N LEU A 240 16.64 -5.65 22.74
CA LEU A 240 15.69 -5.13 23.72
C LEU A 240 14.25 -5.20 23.20
N LEU A 241 14.04 -4.89 21.92
CA LEU A 241 12.75 -5.02 21.24
C LEU A 241 12.58 -6.43 20.67
N ARG A 242 12.50 -7.41 21.58
CA ARG A 242 12.27 -8.83 21.24
C ARG A 242 10.84 -9.26 21.50
N PHE A 243 10.37 -10.13 20.63
CA PHE A 243 9.04 -10.69 20.62
C PHE A 243 9.14 -12.20 20.48
N ARG A 244 8.23 -12.89 21.17
CA ARG A 244 8.02 -14.33 21.04
C ARG A 244 6.69 -14.58 20.37
N VAL A 245 6.71 -15.38 19.32
CA VAL A 245 5.52 -15.81 18.60
C VAL A 245 5.27 -17.28 18.88
N THR A 246 4.13 -17.56 19.48
CA THR A 246 3.70 -18.91 19.85
C THR A 246 2.33 -19.22 19.26
N GLN A 247 2.04 -20.51 19.17
CA GLN A 247 0.69 -20.97 18.94
C GLN A 247 -0.05 -20.99 20.28
N PHE A 248 -1.35 -20.67 20.30
CA PHE A 248 -2.19 -20.69 21.50
C PHE A 248 -2.18 -22.06 22.22
N SER A 249 -2.03 -23.15 21.46
CA SER A 249 -1.87 -24.51 22.00
C SER A 249 -0.49 -24.76 22.64
N GLY A 250 0.42 -23.78 22.57
CA GLY A 250 1.82 -23.89 22.89
C GLY A 250 2.69 -24.22 21.67
N GLY A 251 3.99 -23.92 21.78
CA GLY A 251 4.99 -24.17 20.75
C GLY A 251 5.38 -22.92 19.96
N PRO A 252 6.63 -22.83 19.48
CA PRO A 252 7.11 -21.69 18.71
C PRO A 252 6.54 -21.70 17.29
N VAL A 253 6.27 -20.52 16.73
CA VAL A 253 5.84 -20.38 15.34
C VAL A 253 7.01 -19.84 14.49
N PRO A 254 7.68 -20.69 13.70
CA PRO A 254 8.83 -20.27 12.89
C PRO A 254 8.44 -19.69 11.53
N ASP A 255 9.36 -18.91 10.92
CA ASP A 255 9.20 -18.32 9.57
C ASP A 255 7.89 -17.52 9.40
N PHE A 256 7.41 -16.90 10.48
CA PHE A 256 6.18 -16.13 10.47
C PHE A 256 6.49 -14.65 10.24
N PRO A 257 5.88 -14.00 9.24
CA PRO A 257 6.17 -12.61 8.91
C PRO A 257 5.50 -11.67 9.92
N LEU A 258 6.26 -10.70 10.40
CA LEU A 258 5.81 -9.68 11.33
C LEU A 258 6.06 -8.29 10.73
N ILE A 259 5.16 -7.37 11.03
CA ILE A 259 5.29 -5.96 10.69
C ILE A 259 5.16 -5.10 11.95
N ALA A 260 6.00 -4.08 12.04
CA ALA A 260 6.04 -3.15 13.15
C ALA A 260 5.67 -1.73 12.72
N THR A 261 5.04 -1.01 13.65
CA THR A 261 4.78 0.42 13.54
C THR A 261 5.23 1.10 14.83
N TYR A 262 5.67 2.36 14.70
CA TYR A 262 6.17 3.15 15.81
C TYR A 262 5.60 4.55 15.70
N THR A 263 4.94 5.02 16.76
CA THR A 263 4.27 6.32 16.78
C THR A 263 5.24 7.49 16.68
N GLY A 264 6.46 7.34 17.20
CA GLY A 264 7.46 8.40 17.17
C GLY A 264 7.86 8.79 15.74
N ARG A 265 8.20 7.80 14.89
CA ARG A 265 8.44 7.93 13.44
C ARG A 265 8.40 6.57 12.74
N PRO A 266 8.18 6.51 11.42
CA PRO A 266 8.39 5.29 10.64
C PRO A 266 9.82 4.76 10.81
N ILE A 267 9.94 3.45 11.06
CA ILE A 267 11.24 2.75 11.14
C ILE A 267 11.59 2.14 9.78
N ARG A 268 12.89 2.05 9.46
CA ARG A 268 13.35 1.55 8.15
C ARG A 268 13.12 0.05 7.98
N ASN A 269 13.52 -0.74 8.97
CA ASN A 269 13.42 -2.20 8.96
C ASN A 269 12.19 -2.63 9.77
N ASN A 270 11.01 -2.27 9.26
CA ASN A 270 9.75 -2.50 9.95
C ASN A 270 9.13 -3.88 9.69
N ARG A 271 9.82 -4.76 8.97
CA ARG A 271 9.40 -6.13 8.70
C ARG A 271 10.48 -7.11 9.08
N THR A 272 10.08 -8.24 9.63
CA THR A 272 10.99 -9.35 9.95
C THR A 272 10.24 -10.67 9.88
N ARG A 273 10.95 -11.79 10.03
CA ARG A 273 10.38 -13.12 10.14
C ARG A 273 10.86 -13.77 11.43
N THR A 274 10.01 -14.57 12.06
CA THR A 274 10.39 -15.30 13.26
C THR A 274 11.44 -16.36 12.95
N ALA A 275 12.39 -16.53 13.87
CA ALA A 275 13.38 -17.58 13.84
C ALA A 275 12.76 -18.94 14.19
N ARG A 276 13.57 -20.01 14.16
CA ARG A 276 13.11 -21.39 14.43
C ARG A 276 12.53 -21.59 15.83
N ASP A 277 12.91 -20.75 16.78
CA ASP A 277 12.41 -20.75 18.15
C ASP A 277 11.22 -19.79 18.35
N GLY A 278 10.67 -19.22 17.28
CA GLY A 278 9.55 -18.28 17.34
C GLY A 278 9.97 -16.87 17.76
N SER A 279 11.27 -16.58 17.91
CA SER A 279 11.74 -15.25 18.30
C SER A 279 11.85 -14.30 17.10
N ALA A 280 11.58 -13.03 17.33
CA ALA A 280 11.80 -11.95 16.37
C ALA A 280 12.25 -10.68 17.10
N GLY A 281 12.97 -9.80 16.42
CA GLY A 281 13.41 -8.54 17.00
C GLY A 281 13.42 -7.40 16.00
N PHE A 282 13.22 -6.18 16.51
CA PHE A 282 13.20 -4.95 15.72
C PHE A 282 14.17 -3.92 16.30
N GLY A 283 14.85 -3.15 15.45
CA GLY A 283 15.72 -2.06 15.89
C GLY A 283 15.11 -0.69 15.64
N ILE A 284 15.36 0.25 16.54
CA ILE A 284 15.14 1.69 16.31
C ILE A 284 16.50 2.38 16.33
N ASP A 285 16.98 2.86 15.18
CA ASP A 285 18.29 3.48 15.06
C ASP A 285 18.45 4.68 16.01
N VAL A 286 17.42 5.53 16.11
CA VAL A 286 17.42 6.69 17.03
C VAL A 286 16.01 7.01 17.48
N VAL A 287 15.81 7.10 18.79
CA VAL A 287 14.60 7.65 19.40
C VAL A 287 14.64 9.17 19.31
N ARG A 288 13.74 9.74 18.52
CA ARG A 288 13.65 11.18 18.26
C ARG A 288 12.41 11.84 18.85
N SER A 289 11.62 11.07 19.59
CA SER A 289 10.37 11.55 20.16
C SER A 289 10.60 12.70 21.14
N ILE A 290 9.66 13.64 21.11
CA ILE A 290 9.52 14.72 22.09
C ILE A 290 8.54 14.29 23.19
N ASP A 291 7.64 13.37 22.87
CA ASP A 291 6.67 12.83 23.80
C ASP A 291 7.36 11.87 24.78
N ALA A 292 6.99 11.96 26.06
CA ALA A 292 7.58 11.11 27.10
C ALA A 292 7.26 9.62 26.91
N THR A 293 6.20 9.30 26.17
CA THR A 293 5.73 7.95 25.92
C THR A 293 5.33 7.78 24.46
N GLU A 294 5.84 6.74 23.84
CA GLU A 294 5.52 6.32 22.49
C GLU A 294 5.09 4.85 22.48
N THR A 295 4.36 4.43 21.45
CA THR A 295 3.92 3.05 21.28
C THR A 295 4.67 2.40 20.12
N PHE A 296 5.27 1.24 20.40
CA PHE A 296 5.82 0.36 19.38
C PHE A 296 4.91 -0.86 19.24
N ARG A 297 4.23 -0.98 18.11
CA ARG A 297 3.25 -2.04 17.84
C ARG A 297 3.80 -3.05 16.86
N VAL A 298 3.64 -4.33 17.16
CA VAL A 298 4.02 -5.45 16.28
C VAL A 298 2.79 -6.28 16.00
N GLU A 299 2.58 -6.61 14.73
CA GLU A 299 1.47 -7.43 14.27
C GLU A 299 1.98 -8.53 13.34
N ALA A 300 1.20 -9.60 13.23
CA ALA A 300 1.34 -10.56 12.15
C ALA A 300 1.18 -9.85 10.78
N ASP A 301 2.11 -10.04 9.85
CA ASP A 301 1.99 -9.49 8.49
C ASP A 301 1.17 -10.44 7.60
N ILE A 302 -0.12 -10.58 7.92
CA ILE A 302 -1.07 -11.41 7.17
C ILE A 302 -1.19 -10.92 5.72
N GLU A 303 -1.04 -9.61 5.50
CA GLU A 303 -1.09 -9.01 4.17
C GLU A 303 0.01 -9.56 3.27
N SER A 304 1.24 -9.70 3.76
CA SER A 304 2.34 -10.31 2.99
C SER A 304 2.01 -11.74 2.53
N ILE A 305 1.36 -12.54 3.39
CA ILE A 305 0.96 -13.91 3.06
C ILE A 305 -0.14 -13.91 1.98
N LEU A 306 -1.09 -12.97 2.07
CA LEU A 306 -2.15 -12.79 1.08
C LEU A 306 -1.59 -12.37 -0.28
N GLU A 307 -0.66 -11.42 -0.30
CA GLU A 307 -0.02 -10.94 -1.54
C GLU A 307 0.74 -12.05 -2.28
N GLU A 308 1.38 -12.96 -1.53
CA GLU A 308 2.09 -14.13 -2.06
C GLU A 308 1.13 -15.21 -2.58
N SER A 309 -0.05 -15.36 -1.96
CA SER A 309 -0.94 -16.53 -2.19
C SER A 309 -2.08 -16.27 -3.16
N THR A 310 -2.57 -15.04 -3.28
CA THR A 310 -3.76 -14.72 -4.09
C THR A 310 -3.67 -13.35 -4.74
N ARG A 311 -4.24 -13.21 -5.94
CA ARG A 311 -4.52 -11.90 -6.59
C ARG A 311 -6.00 -11.55 -6.62
N ASP A 312 -6.87 -12.44 -6.14
CA ASP A 312 -8.31 -12.25 -6.16
C ASP A 312 -8.73 -11.20 -5.12
N PRO A 313 -9.31 -10.06 -5.54
CA PRO A 313 -9.67 -8.98 -4.62
C PRO A 313 -10.81 -9.36 -3.68
N VAL A 314 -11.70 -10.29 -4.06
CA VAL A 314 -12.78 -10.80 -3.21
C VAL A 314 -12.15 -11.56 -2.05
N ILE A 315 -11.28 -12.53 -2.32
CA ILE A 315 -10.63 -13.35 -1.29
C ILE A 315 -9.79 -12.48 -0.35
N ARG A 316 -9.00 -11.54 -0.88
CA ARG A 316 -8.25 -10.58 -0.04
C ARG A 316 -9.17 -9.77 0.87
N ARG A 317 -10.31 -9.28 0.36
CA ARG A 317 -11.30 -8.52 1.14
C ARG A 317 -11.95 -9.38 2.22
N LEU A 318 -12.20 -10.67 1.96
CA LEU A 318 -12.75 -11.61 2.94
C LEU A 318 -11.79 -11.81 4.12
N ILE A 319 -10.50 -12.04 3.84
CA ILE A 319 -9.52 -12.40 4.88
C ILE A 319 -9.11 -11.20 5.72
N ARG A 320 -9.02 -10.00 5.14
CA ARG A 320 -8.69 -8.77 5.88
C ARG A 320 -9.66 -8.44 7.03
N ARG A 321 -10.85 -9.05 7.07
CA ARG A 321 -11.83 -8.83 8.15
C ARG A 321 -11.44 -9.45 9.49
N PHE A 322 -10.57 -10.46 9.49
CA PHE A 322 -10.19 -11.14 10.74
C PHE A 322 -9.33 -10.29 11.68
N GLY A 323 -8.85 -9.15 11.18
CA GLY A 323 -7.81 -8.38 11.87
C GLY A 323 -6.48 -9.13 11.85
N SER A 324 -5.45 -8.49 12.37
CA SER A 324 -4.16 -9.13 12.57
C SER A 324 -3.84 -9.19 14.06
N PRO A 325 -3.47 -10.37 14.60
CA PRO A 325 -3.00 -10.47 15.98
C PRO A 325 -1.73 -9.66 16.15
N GLY A 326 -1.62 -8.99 17.29
CA GLY A 326 -0.52 -8.07 17.56
C GLY A 326 -0.43 -7.68 19.02
N THR A 327 0.65 -7.01 19.34
CA THR A 327 0.98 -6.55 20.70
C THR A 327 1.68 -5.20 20.65
N GLU A 328 1.75 -4.54 21.80
CA GLU A 328 2.30 -3.21 21.94
C GLU A 328 3.33 -3.16 23.06
N VAL A 329 4.41 -2.43 22.81
CA VAL A 329 5.47 -2.11 23.77
C VAL A 329 5.42 -0.60 24.02
N THR A 330 5.42 -0.21 25.29
CA THR A 330 5.53 1.20 25.67
C THR A 330 6.99 1.62 25.65
N ILE A 331 7.33 2.62 24.86
CA ILE A 331 8.66 3.25 24.83
C ILE A 331 8.60 4.52 25.67
N ARG A 332 9.32 4.55 26.79
CA ARG A 332 9.49 5.75 27.63
C ARG A 332 10.72 6.50 27.16
N ALA A 333 10.50 7.63 26.49
CA ALA A 333 11.58 8.50 26.02
C ALA A 333 11.93 9.49 27.13
N GLU A 334 13.12 9.33 27.70
CA GLU A 334 13.64 10.25 28.70
C GLU A 334 14.41 11.39 28.04
N PRO A 335 14.14 12.66 28.38
CA PRO A 335 14.91 13.77 27.85
C PRO A 335 16.35 13.71 28.40
N PRO A 336 17.37 13.91 27.56
CA PRO A 336 18.75 13.88 28.04
C PRO A 336 19.06 15.12 28.87
N VAL A 337 20.00 14.95 29.80
CA VAL A 337 20.47 16.00 30.69
C VAL A 337 21.67 16.71 30.04
N ILE A 338 21.59 18.02 29.90
CA ILE A 338 22.65 18.87 29.33
C ILE A 338 23.20 19.77 30.43
N ALA A 339 24.46 19.56 30.82
CA ALA A 339 25.19 20.50 31.67
C ALA A 339 25.62 21.71 30.85
N ILE A 340 25.41 22.91 31.39
CA ILE A 340 25.81 24.16 30.74
C ILE A 340 26.95 24.78 31.53
N ILE A 341 28.11 24.89 30.89
CA ILE A 341 29.29 25.57 31.42
C ILE A 341 29.51 26.83 30.56
N SER A 342 29.24 28.00 31.14
CA SER A 342 29.40 29.29 30.45
C SER A 342 30.46 30.14 31.13
N GLU A 343 31.49 30.49 30.38
CA GLU A 343 32.56 31.41 30.77
C GLU A 343 32.46 32.65 29.87
N GLU A 344 31.76 33.66 30.36
CA GLU A 344 31.50 34.90 29.61
C GLU A 344 32.18 36.09 30.30
N THR A 345 32.90 36.92 29.54
CA THR A 345 33.56 38.12 30.04
C THR A 345 33.20 39.35 29.21
N ASN A 346 32.70 40.40 29.86
CA ASN A 346 32.49 41.70 29.24
C ASN A 346 33.69 42.60 29.54
N LEU A 347 34.51 42.90 28.53
CA LEU A 347 35.70 43.74 28.68
C LEU A 347 36.64 43.27 29.82
N GLY A 348 36.79 41.95 29.96
CA GLY A 348 37.60 41.33 31.02
C GLY A 348 36.89 41.13 32.36
N HIS A 349 35.68 41.67 32.54
CA HIS A 349 34.86 41.45 33.73
C HIS A 349 33.92 40.24 33.55
N PRO A 350 33.92 39.24 34.45
CA PRO A 350 33.02 38.10 34.35
C PRO A 350 31.54 38.49 34.35
N LEU A 351 30.76 37.89 33.45
CA LEU A 351 29.29 37.96 33.45
C LEU A 351 28.73 36.76 34.21
N ILE A 352 28.12 37.01 35.36
CA ILE A 352 27.55 35.97 36.24
C ILE A 352 26.10 36.37 36.62
N PRO A 353 25.07 35.67 36.14
CA PRO A 353 25.12 34.60 35.14
C PRO A 353 25.48 35.12 33.74
N GLY A 354 26.04 34.26 32.89
CA GLY A 354 26.36 34.59 31.51
C GLY A 354 25.09 34.81 30.65
N ILE A 355 25.13 35.80 29.75
CA ILE A 355 23.98 36.21 28.92
C ILE A 355 23.67 35.14 27.87
N ILE A 356 24.69 34.59 27.21
CA ILE A 356 24.53 33.53 26.20
C ILE A 356 24.15 32.22 26.89
N GLY A 357 24.77 31.91 28.03
CA GLY A 357 24.50 30.72 28.83
C GLY A 357 23.04 30.60 29.27
N GLU A 358 22.45 31.68 29.77
CA GLU A 358 21.04 31.68 30.19
C GLU A 358 20.08 31.61 28.99
N SER A 359 20.43 32.24 27.87
CA SER A 359 19.67 32.12 26.63
C SER A 359 19.69 30.68 26.08
N ALA A 360 20.87 30.02 26.11
CA ALA A 360 20.99 28.61 25.77
C ALA A 360 20.18 27.71 26.72
N ARG A 361 20.24 27.95 28.04
CA ARG A 361 19.44 27.23 29.04
C ARG A 361 17.95 27.30 28.72
N LYS A 362 17.42 28.50 28.51
CA LYS A 362 16.02 28.73 28.19
C LYS A 362 15.61 27.98 26.92
N SER A 363 16.44 28.04 25.89
CA SER A 363 16.15 27.42 24.59
C SER A 363 16.21 25.89 24.64
N LEU A 364 17.12 25.31 25.41
CA LEU A 364 17.19 23.85 25.64
C LEU A 364 15.97 23.33 26.40
N ILE A 365 15.54 24.03 27.46
CA ILE A 365 14.31 23.67 28.20
C ILE A 365 13.09 23.75 27.28
N ALA A 366 12.99 24.80 26.45
CA ALA A 366 11.92 24.94 25.47
C ALA A 366 11.93 23.82 24.40
N SER A 367 13.09 23.20 24.16
CA SER A 367 13.25 22.08 23.23
C SER A 367 13.05 20.70 23.90
N GLY A 368 12.64 20.69 25.19
CA GLY A 368 12.33 19.46 25.93
C GLY A 368 13.51 18.84 26.68
N TYR A 369 14.67 19.50 26.73
CA TYR A 369 15.84 19.00 27.45
C TYR A 369 15.86 19.38 28.92
N ILE A 370 16.56 18.59 29.75
CA ILE A 370 16.85 18.95 31.14
C ILE A 370 18.17 19.72 31.19
N ALA A 371 18.14 21.01 31.54
CA ALA A 371 19.35 21.81 31.69
C ALA A 371 19.90 21.77 33.12
N ALA A 372 21.07 21.17 33.32
CA ALA A 372 21.74 21.06 34.61
C ALA A 372 22.88 22.09 34.75
N GLY A 373 23.21 22.45 36.00
CA GLY A 373 24.37 23.29 36.33
C GLY A 373 25.64 22.50 36.67
N ASP A 374 25.52 21.19 36.86
CA ASP A 374 26.63 20.30 37.19
C ASP A 374 26.76 19.20 36.13
N THR A 375 28.00 18.71 35.96
CA THR A 375 28.40 17.68 35.00
C THR A 375 28.17 16.26 35.49
N SER A 376 27.97 16.02 36.80
CA SER A 376 27.97 14.65 37.36
C SER A 376 26.87 13.73 36.82
N GLN A 377 25.72 14.29 36.41
CA GLN A 377 24.57 13.56 35.87
C GLN A 377 24.28 13.92 34.40
N ALA A 378 25.20 14.62 33.74
CA ALA A 378 24.97 15.14 32.40
C ALA A 378 25.27 14.10 31.32
N ASP A 379 24.36 13.93 30.37
CA ASP A 379 24.57 13.16 29.15
C ASP A 379 25.43 13.94 28.15
N TYR A 380 25.24 15.27 28.14
CA TYR A 380 25.98 16.19 27.30
C TYR A 380 26.48 17.40 28.09
N ILE A 381 27.59 17.98 27.65
CA ILE A 381 28.18 19.20 28.20
C ILE A 381 28.20 20.25 27.10
N LEU A 382 27.43 21.32 27.28
CA LEU A 382 27.47 22.52 26.46
C LEU A 382 28.47 23.49 27.07
N ARG A 383 29.60 23.68 26.42
CA ARG A 383 30.62 24.67 26.79
C ARG A 383 30.45 25.92 25.94
N ILE A 384 30.38 27.06 26.61
CA ILE A 384 30.30 28.38 26.00
C ILE A 384 31.45 29.20 26.55
N THR A 385 32.32 29.68 25.68
CA THR A 385 33.39 30.62 26.02
C THR A 385 33.20 31.85 25.16
N ALA A 386 33.05 33.03 25.78
CA ALA A 386 32.86 34.26 25.03
C ALA A 386 33.44 35.47 25.76
N SER A 387 34.05 36.36 24.99
CA SER A 387 34.59 37.62 25.50
C SER A 387 34.18 38.78 24.59
N SER A 388 33.88 39.92 25.19
CA SER A 388 33.70 41.18 24.44
C SER A 388 34.99 41.99 24.42
N THR A 389 35.20 42.69 23.31
CA THR A 389 36.29 43.67 23.13
C THR A 389 35.75 44.92 22.44
N VAL A 390 36.25 46.09 22.83
CA VAL A 390 35.94 47.37 22.14
C VAL A 390 36.63 47.36 20.78
N THR A 391 35.89 47.65 19.72
CA THR A 391 36.41 47.69 18.34
C THR A 391 36.66 49.11 17.83
N GLY A 392 36.07 50.13 18.46
CA GLY A 392 36.31 51.54 18.17
C GLY A 392 35.13 52.42 18.57
N GLU A 393 35.20 53.70 18.22
CA GLU A 393 34.15 54.68 18.46
C GLU A 393 33.66 55.28 17.15
N THR A 394 32.35 55.46 17.01
CA THR A 394 31.72 56.13 15.88
C THR A 394 30.84 57.26 16.40
N GLY A 395 31.35 58.51 16.31
CA GLY A 395 30.67 59.65 16.91
C GLY A 395 30.65 59.56 18.43
N SER A 396 29.47 59.65 19.05
CA SER A 396 29.28 59.51 20.51
C SER A 396 29.06 58.06 20.97
N PHE A 397 29.15 57.08 20.07
CA PHE A 397 28.88 55.67 20.39
C PHE A 397 30.16 54.85 20.38
N THR A 398 30.36 54.06 21.42
CA THR A 398 31.36 53.00 21.50
C THR A 398 30.82 51.74 20.85
N ASN A 399 31.64 51.08 20.03
CA ASN A 399 31.33 49.80 19.42
C ASN A 399 32.14 48.69 20.08
N SER A 400 31.49 47.58 20.35
CA SER A 400 32.10 46.37 20.89
C SER A 400 31.72 45.16 20.04
N ARG A 401 32.56 44.12 20.04
CA ARG A 401 32.23 42.82 19.44
C ARG A 401 32.40 41.70 20.45
N VAL A 402 31.65 40.62 20.24
CA VAL A 402 31.86 39.34 20.94
C VAL A 402 32.63 38.38 20.03
N THR A 403 33.60 37.69 20.63
CA THR A 403 34.34 36.56 20.05
C THR A 403 34.30 35.39 21.01
N GLY A 404 34.22 34.16 20.51
CA GLY A 404 34.13 33.00 21.37
C GLY A 404 33.84 31.71 20.63
N SER A 405 33.49 30.67 21.38
CA SER A 405 33.07 29.38 20.84
C SER A 405 31.97 28.75 21.68
N LEU A 406 31.17 27.95 21.01
CA LEU A 406 30.14 27.11 21.60
C LEU A 406 30.39 25.67 21.14
N SER A 407 30.51 24.73 22.06
CA SER A 407 30.68 23.32 21.73
C SER A 407 29.82 22.41 22.60
N LEU A 408 29.26 21.37 21.98
CA LEU A 408 28.52 20.31 22.65
C LEU A 408 29.35 19.04 22.64
N GLU A 409 29.60 18.50 23.83
CA GLU A 409 30.36 17.30 24.06
C GLU A 409 29.46 16.23 24.66
N HIS A 410 29.62 14.98 24.22
CA HIS A 410 29.07 13.85 24.95
C HIS A 410 29.85 13.66 26.26
N SER A 411 29.21 13.17 27.32
CA SER A 411 29.85 12.92 28.63
C SER A 411 31.14 12.08 28.56
N GLY A 412 31.24 11.21 27.55
CA GLY A 412 32.46 10.45 27.20
C GLY A 412 33.58 11.23 26.47
N GLY A 413 33.51 12.57 26.40
CA GLY A 413 34.56 13.45 25.86
C GLY A 413 34.54 13.67 24.34
N ARG A 414 33.57 13.11 23.61
CA ARG A 414 33.45 13.29 22.16
C ARG A 414 32.68 14.58 21.84
N VAL A 415 33.34 15.55 21.19
CA VAL A 415 32.67 16.73 20.61
C VAL A 415 31.73 16.28 19.49
N ILE A 416 30.45 16.64 19.59
CA ILE A 416 29.43 16.35 18.57
C ILE A 416 28.99 17.57 17.78
N TYR A 417 29.22 18.77 18.32
CA TYR A 417 28.91 20.03 17.65
C TYR A 417 29.85 21.12 18.15
N ARG A 418 30.28 22.00 17.25
CA ARG A 418 31.08 23.18 17.57
C ARG A 418 30.74 24.33 16.61
N ARG A 419 30.68 25.54 17.15
CA ARG A 419 30.44 26.76 16.40
C ARG A 419 31.23 27.92 17.00
N ASP A 420 31.84 28.73 16.16
CA ASP A 420 32.48 29.97 16.59
C ASP A 420 31.44 31.08 16.76
N LEU A 421 31.59 31.86 17.82
CA LEU A 421 30.75 33.01 18.14
C LEU A 421 31.43 34.26 17.59
N GLU A 422 31.19 34.56 16.33
CA GLU A 422 31.78 35.72 15.64
C GLU A 422 30.73 36.54 14.92
N GLY A 423 31.06 37.81 14.66
CA GLY A 423 30.20 38.72 13.89
C GLY A 423 29.09 39.39 14.70
N PHE A 424 29.06 39.17 16.03
CA PHE A 424 28.14 39.87 16.93
C PHE A 424 28.76 41.19 17.39
N THR A 425 28.03 42.29 17.18
CA THR A 425 28.47 43.65 17.50
C THR A 425 27.39 44.41 18.25
N GLY A 426 27.80 45.27 19.17
CA GLY A 426 26.93 46.16 19.91
C GLY A 426 27.45 47.59 19.87
N SER A 427 26.53 48.55 19.85
CA SER A 427 26.85 49.98 19.82
C SER A 427 26.06 50.67 20.93
N HIS A 428 26.74 51.42 21.80
CA HIS A 428 26.12 52.12 22.91
C HIS A 428 26.96 53.33 23.33
N LEU A 429 26.42 54.19 24.20
CA LEU A 429 27.11 55.37 24.75
C LEU A 429 28.25 55.03 25.73
N SER A 430 28.33 53.77 26.18
CA SER A 430 29.38 53.30 27.10
C SER A 430 29.98 51.99 26.60
N PRO A 431 31.28 51.74 26.82
CA PRO A 431 31.94 50.50 26.44
C PRO A 431 31.25 49.25 26.99
N GLU A 432 30.84 49.28 28.26
CA GLU A 432 30.23 48.15 28.97
C GLU A 432 28.88 47.78 28.35
N SER A 433 28.01 48.78 28.12
CA SER A 433 26.69 48.57 27.53
C SER A 433 26.78 48.21 26.04
N ALA A 434 27.79 48.70 25.32
CA ALA A 434 28.06 48.27 23.95
C ALA A 434 28.47 46.78 23.92
N GLY A 435 29.27 46.33 24.90
CA GLY A 435 29.61 44.93 25.08
C GLY A 435 28.38 44.07 25.43
N GLU A 436 27.53 44.51 26.36
CA GLU A 436 26.28 43.81 26.69
C GLU A 436 25.34 43.67 25.48
N GLU A 437 25.20 44.70 24.65
CA GLU A 437 24.35 44.63 23.45
C GLU A 437 24.90 43.61 22.43
N ALA A 438 26.22 43.51 22.29
CA ALA A 438 26.85 42.48 21.47
C ALA A 438 26.54 41.06 22.01
N PHE A 439 26.58 40.86 23.33
CA PHE A 439 26.17 39.61 23.97
C PHE A 439 24.68 39.30 23.78
N ARG A 440 23.79 40.31 23.88
CA ARG A 440 22.35 40.12 23.60
C ARG A 440 22.10 39.73 22.14
N GLN A 441 22.88 40.26 21.20
CA GLN A 441 22.78 39.84 19.81
C GLN A 441 23.21 38.38 19.62
N ALA A 442 24.31 37.97 20.26
CA ALA A 442 24.76 36.58 20.27
C ALA A 442 23.72 35.63 20.90
N ALA A 443 23.16 36.01 22.05
CA ALA A 443 22.10 35.26 22.73
C ALA A 443 20.86 35.03 21.84
N ARG A 444 20.35 36.07 21.17
CA ARG A 444 19.23 35.91 20.22
C ARG A 444 19.53 34.93 19.08
N ARG A 445 20.79 34.87 18.63
CA ARG A 445 21.21 33.90 17.60
C ARG A 445 21.29 32.48 18.16
N THR A 446 21.74 32.32 19.40
CA THR A 446 21.73 31.05 20.11
C THR A 446 20.30 30.49 20.23
N GLU A 447 19.36 31.32 20.66
CA GLU A 447 17.95 30.96 20.78
C GLU A 447 17.30 30.52 19.46
N SER A 448 17.68 31.11 18.33
CA SER A 448 17.01 30.91 17.04
C SER A 448 17.65 29.86 16.13
N SER A 449 18.99 29.71 16.15
CA SER A 449 19.72 28.82 15.24
C SER A 449 20.43 27.69 15.98
N PHE A 450 21.21 28.04 17.01
CA PHE A 450 22.12 27.06 17.62
C PHE A 450 21.39 25.96 18.39
N SER A 451 20.25 26.25 19.00
CA SER A 451 19.44 25.22 19.68
C SER A 451 18.88 24.19 18.72
N ARG A 452 18.46 24.60 17.51
CA ARG A 452 18.05 23.66 16.46
C ARG A 452 19.22 22.81 15.98
N GLU A 453 20.38 23.42 15.80
CA GLU A 453 21.60 22.71 15.39
C GLU A 453 22.06 21.70 16.47
N ILE A 454 21.93 22.05 17.76
CA ILE A 454 22.18 21.15 18.90
C ILE A 454 21.18 19.98 18.90
N ASP A 455 19.88 20.26 18.72
CA ASP A 455 18.83 19.24 18.64
C ASP A 455 19.10 18.24 17.50
N GLU A 456 19.46 18.75 16.33
CA GLU A 456 19.88 17.92 15.20
C GLU A 456 21.14 17.11 15.51
N ALA A 457 22.16 17.71 16.15
CA ALA A 457 23.39 17.01 16.50
C ALA A 457 23.16 15.83 17.47
N ILE A 458 22.20 15.96 18.40
CA ILE A 458 21.80 14.88 19.30
C ILE A 458 21.02 13.79 18.54
N LYS A 459 20.12 14.18 17.62
CA LYS A 459 19.22 13.24 16.91
C LYS A 459 19.77 12.64 15.61
N LYS A 460 20.90 13.11 15.08
CA LYS A 460 21.46 12.69 13.77
C LYS A 460 22.41 11.49 13.85
N ARG A 461 22.68 10.97 15.05
CA ARG A 461 23.56 9.81 15.21
C ARG A 461 23.06 8.55 14.52
#